data_AF-A0A364Y6Q0-F1
#
_entry.id   AF-A0A364Y6Q0-F1
#
_cell.length_a   1.000
_cell.length_b   1.000
_cell.length_c   1.000
_cell.angle_alpha   90.00
_cell.angle_beta   90.00
_cell.angle_gamma   90.00
#
_symmetry.space_group_name_H-M   'P 1'
#
loop_
_entity.id
_entity.type
_entity.pdbx_description
1 polymer ?
#
loop_
_entity_poly.entity_id
_entity_poly.type
_entity_poly.pdbx_seq_one_letter_code
_entity_poly.pdbx_strand_id
1 'polypeptide(L)'
;MTDVEKWGNSHRPGFLDIFRIVLGVFITYKGLYFITHMQMLETTTSGVNVYFAGAALAHYVVFAHILGGPLIAFGLFTRIASLIQLPILVGAVFLVNYPKGFYSIAQHMELWLSLIVLVGLIVFMIFGAGRYSIDAKRRKEMGISNF
;
A
#
# COMPACT_ATOMS: atom_id res chain seq x y z
N MET A 1 9.90 18.86 -8.73
CA MET A 1 8.44 18.80 -8.56
C MET A 1 7.83 18.82 -9.94
N THR A 2 7.06 17.79 -10.31
CA THR A 2 6.38 17.75 -11.62
C THR A 2 5.11 18.61 -11.60
N ASP A 3 4.61 19.05 -12.76
CA ASP A 3 3.41 19.90 -12.80
C ASP A 3 2.15 19.20 -12.28
N VAL A 4 2.11 17.86 -12.40
CA VAL A 4 1.06 17.00 -11.80
C VAL A 4 1.10 17.05 -10.27
N GLU A 5 2.28 17.12 -9.64
CA GLU A 5 2.40 17.28 -8.18
C GLU A 5 1.90 18.66 -7.74
N LYS A 6 2.24 19.72 -8.47
CA LYS A 6 1.84 21.09 -8.14
C LYS A 6 0.33 21.27 -8.19
N TRP A 7 -0.31 20.79 -9.26
CA TRP A 7 -1.77 20.83 -9.40
C TRP A 7 -2.46 20.06 -8.26
N GLY A 8 -1.97 18.83 -8.00
CA GLY A 8 -2.49 18.00 -6.92
C GLY A 8 -2.36 18.65 -5.54
N ASN A 9 -1.31 19.43 -5.27
CA ASN A 9 -1.12 20.09 -3.98
C ASN A 9 -1.94 21.38 -3.82
N SER A 10 -2.18 22.13 -4.91
CA SER A 10 -2.89 23.41 -4.89
C SER A 10 -4.40 23.27 -4.68
N HIS A 11 -4.98 22.12 -5.07
CA HIS A 11 -6.43 21.87 -4.98
C HIS A 11 -6.78 20.70 -4.05
N ARG A 12 -5.87 20.31 -3.13
CA ARG A 12 -6.08 19.13 -2.27
C ARG A 12 -6.87 19.47 -0.99
N PRO A 13 -8.08 18.92 -0.78
CA PRO A 13 -8.75 18.97 0.51
C PRO A 13 -7.96 18.13 1.54
N GLY A 14 -7.87 18.60 2.79
CA GLY A 14 -7.12 17.94 3.87
C GLY A 14 -7.56 16.49 4.16
N PHE A 15 -8.74 16.10 3.67
CA PHE A 15 -9.23 14.72 3.69
C PHE A 15 -8.25 13.72 3.06
N LEU A 16 -7.50 14.11 2.02
CA LEU A 16 -6.56 13.19 1.37
C LEU A 16 -5.34 12.87 2.24
N ASP A 17 -4.94 13.76 3.15
CA ASP A 17 -3.90 13.45 4.14
C ASP A 17 -4.42 12.47 5.21
N ILE A 18 -5.68 12.62 5.65
CA ILE A 18 -6.33 11.66 6.56
C ILE A 18 -6.43 10.29 5.89
N PHE A 19 -6.89 10.25 4.64
CA PHE A 19 -6.99 9.01 3.87
C PHE A 19 -5.62 8.33 3.72
N ARG A 20 -4.54 9.10 3.50
CA ARG A 20 -3.16 8.57 3.47
C ARG A 20 -2.78 7.86 4.76
N ILE A 21 -3.06 8.49 5.90
CA ILE A 21 -2.73 7.96 7.22
C ILE A 21 -3.51 6.68 7.47
N VAL A 22 -4.82 6.70 7.23
CA VAL A 22 -5.69 5.51 7.38
C VAL A 22 -5.22 4.37 6.48
N LEU A 23 -4.92 4.66 5.21
CA LEU A 23 -4.42 3.68 4.25
C LEU A 23 -3.10 3.04 4.72
N GLY A 24 -2.13 3.85 5.17
CA GLY A 24 -0.84 3.36 5.65
C GLY A 24 -0.96 2.53 6.93
N VAL A 25 -1.81 2.95 7.87
CA VAL A 25 -2.10 2.20 9.10
C VAL A 25 -2.78 0.87 8.78
N PHE A 26 -3.77 0.86 7.88
CA PHE A 26 -4.45 -0.35 7.45
C PHE A 26 -3.48 -1.35 6.80
N ILE A 27 -2.62 -0.89 5.92
CA ILE A 27 -1.56 -1.70 5.30
C ILE A 27 -0.64 -2.30 6.37
N THR A 28 -0.20 -1.49 7.33
CA THR A 28 0.66 -1.96 8.44
C THR A 28 -0.05 -3.04 9.25
N TYR A 29 -1.32 -2.82 9.58
CA TYR A 29 -2.16 -3.78 10.29
C TYR A 29 -2.26 -5.11 9.53
N LYS A 30 -2.49 -5.10 8.21
CA LYS A 30 -2.52 -6.33 7.40
C LYS A 30 -1.16 -7.06 7.41
N GLY A 31 -0.05 -6.33 7.39
CA GLY A 31 1.28 -6.92 7.57
C GLY A 31 1.44 -7.64 8.91
N LEU A 32 1.02 -7.00 10.02
CA LEU A 32 1.07 -7.60 11.36
C LEU A 32 0.14 -8.82 11.48
N TYR A 33 -1.02 -8.74 10.84
CA TYR A 33 -1.95 -9.87 10.77
C TYR A 33 -1.32 -11.06 10.06
N PHE A 34 -0.61 -10.86 8.96
CA PHE A 34 0.07 -11.93 8.24
C PHE A 34 1.23 -12.55 9.02
N ILE A 35 1.95 -11.80 9.86
CA ILE A 35 2.97 -12.36 10.75
C ILE A 35 2.37 -13.41 11.69
N THR A 36 1.20 -13.11 12.25
CA THR A 36 0.51 -14.00 13.20
C THR A 36 -0.28 -15.12 12.52
N HIS A 37 -0.49 -15.03 11.19
CA HIS A 37 -1.27 -15.99 10.40
C HIS A 37 -0.51 -16.42 9.13
N MET A 38 0.80 -16.67 9.23
CA MET A 38 1.66 -16.98 8.07
C MET A 38 1.13 -18.16 7.23
N GLN A 39 0.54 -19.15 7.89
CA GLN A 39 -0.01 -20.34 7.22
C GLN A 39 -1.16 -20.02 6.24
N MET A 40 -1.93 -18.97 6.51
CA MET A 40 -2.95 -18.45 5.59
C MET A 40 -2.31 -17.82 4.35
N LEU A 41 -1.22 -17.09 4.54
CA LEU A 41 -0.47 -16.46 3.46
C LEU A 41 0.20 -17.52 2.58
N GLU A 42 0.83 -18.53 3.19
CA GLU A 42 1.43 -19.68 2.49
C GLU A 42 0.39 -20.48 1.68
N THR A 43 -0.81 -20.67 2.22
CA THR A 43 -1.92 -21.32 1.49
C THR A 43 -2.39 -20.48 0.30
N THR A 44 -2.31 -19.15 0.41
CA THR A 44 -2.66 -18.23 -0.68
C THR A 44 -1.57 -18.20 -1.76
N THR A 45 -0.31 -18.36 -1.36
CA THR A 45 0.83 -18.43 -2.29
C THR A 45 1.14 -19.85 -2.77
N SER A 46 0.42 -20.88 -2.33
CA SER A 46 0.67 -22.29 -2.69
C SER A 46 0.45 -22.60 -4.18
N GLY A 47 -0.19 -21.70 -4.93
CA GLY A 47 -0.27 -21.77 -6.39
C GLY A 47 1.05 -21.46 -7.11
N VAL A 48 2.06 -20.94 -6.39
CA VAL A 48 3.41 -20.75 -6.90
C VAL A 48 4.14 -22.09 -6.86
N ASN A 49 4.45 -22.64 -8.05
CA ASN A 49 4.88 -24.02 -8.31
C ASN A 49 6.23 -24.44 -7.67
N VAL A 50 6.79 -23.63 -6.76
CA VAL A 50 8.05 -23.89 -6.06
C VAL A 50 7.90 -23.47 -4.60
N TYR A 51 8.02 -24.43 -3.67
CA TYR A 51 7.88 -24.22 -2.22
C TYR A 51 8.73 -23.02 -1.71
N PHE A 52 9.97 -22.91 -2.20
CA PHE A 52 10.86 -21.79 -1.87
C PHE A 52 10.33 -20.43 -2.35
N ALA A 53 9.75 -20.38 -3.55
CA ALA A 53 9.21 -19.13 -4.10
C ALA A 53 7.95 -18.67 -3.35
N GLY A 54 7.09 -19.60 -2.92
CA GLY A 54 5.93 -19.30 -2.07
C GLY A 54 6.34 -18.71 -0.71
N ALA A 55 7.35 -19.30 -0.06
CA ALA A 55 7.90 -18.81 1.20
C ALA A 55 8.57 -17.43 1.05
N ALA A 56 9.39 -17.23 0.01
CA ALA A 56 10.02 -15.95 -0.27
C ALA A 56 9.00 -14.85 -0.55
N LEU A 57 7.94 -15.17 -1.31
CA LEU A 57 6.84 -14.25 -1.60
C LEU A 57 6.09 -13.86 -0.31
N ALA A 58 5.80 -14.82 0.57
CA ALA A 58 5.14 -14.56 1.85
C ALA A 58 5.94 -13.58 2.73
N HIS A 59 7.25 -13.79 2.84
CA HIS A 59 8.13 -12.89 3.59
C HIS A 59 8.20 -11.51 2.93
N TYR A 60 8.34 -11.45 1.61
CA TYR A 60 8.29 -10.18 0.87
C TYR A 60 7.01 -9.39 1.16
N VAL A 61 5.85 -10.04 1.11
CA VAL A 61 4.55 -9.41 1.40
C VAL A 61 4.53 -8.79 2.81
N VAL A 62 4.99 -9.55 3.81
CA VAL A 62 5.06 -9.08 5.20
C VAL A 62 5.98 -7.88 5.34
N PHE A 63 7.22 -7.97 4.85
CA PHE A 63 8.18 -6.86 4.94
C PHE A 63 7.70 -5.61 4.21
N ALA A 64 7.13 -5.77 3.03
CA ALA A 64 6.59 -4.67 2.24
C ALA A 64 5.44 -3.95 2.98
N HIS A 65 4.55 -4.68 3.66
CA HIS A 65 3.47 -4.07 4.44
C HIS A 65 3.95 -3.39 5.72
N ILE A 66 4.85 -4.03 6.46
CA ILE A 66 5.36 -3.52 7.74
C ILE A 66 6.26 -2.30 7.56
N LEU A 67 7.05 -2.25 6.49
CA LEU A 67 7.89 -1.10 6.19
C LEU A 67 7.17 -0.05 5.35
N GLY A 68 6.46 -0.47 4.30
CA GLY A 68 5.77 0.42 3.38
C GLY A 68 4.56 1.12 3.99
N GLY A 69 3.80 0.44 4.85
CA GLY A 69 2.62 1.01 5.52
C GLY A 69 2.93 2.26 6.34
N PRO A 70 3.90 2.22 7.28
CA PRO A 70 4.30 3.39 8.05
C PRO A 70 4.89 4.51 7.18
N LEU A 71 5.69 4.16 6.16
CA LEU A 71 6.23 5.13 5.19
C LEU A 71 5.11 5.89 4.46
N ILE A 72 4.06 5.19 4.03
CA ILE A 72 2.87 5.81 3.43
C ILE A 72 2.15 6.69 4.47
N ALA A 73 1.91 6.20 5.69
CA ALA A 73 1.18 6.93 6.73
C ALA A 73 1.86 8.27 7.05
N PHE A 74 3.16 8.26 7.34
CA PHE A 74 3.96 9.45 7.60
C PHE A 74 4.23 10.31 6.36
N GLY A 75 3.96 9.77 5.17
CA GLY A 75 4.15 10.48 3.92
C GLY A 75 5.63 10.65 3.54
N LEU A 76 6.42 9.61 3.80
CA LEU A 76 7.85 9.50 3.47
C LEU A 76 8.03 8.51 2.32
N PHE A 77 8.67 8.95 1.22
CA PHE A 77 8.83 8.16 -0.01
C PHE A 77 7.53 7.53 -0.52
N THR A 78 6.39 8.22 -0.35
CA THR A 78 5.05 7.64 -0.55
C THR A 78 4.84 7.03 -1.92
N ARG A 79 5.46 7.60 -2.97
CA ARG A 79 5.39 7.05 -4.33
C ARG A 79 6.06 5.68 -4.45
N ILE A 80 7.27 5.57 -3.90
CA ILE A 80 8.06 4.32 -3.93
C ILE A 80 7.40 3.27 -3.04
N ALA A 81 7.01 3.66 -1.82
CA ALA A 81 6.30 2.77 -0.90
C ALA A 81 4.98 2.28 -1.50
N SER A 82 4.22 3.14 -2.20
CA SER A 82 3.00 2.72 -2.89
C SER A 82 3.29 1.77 -4.04
N LEU A 83 4.32 2.05 -4.85
CA LEU A 83 4.73 1.18 -5.96
C LEU A 83 5.10 -0.23 -5.50
N ILE A 84 5.81 -0.36 -4.38
CA ILE A 84 6.17 -1.67 -3.80
C ILE A 84 4.91 -2.44 -3.35
N GLN A 85 3.89 -1.73 -2.86
CA GLN A 85 2.65 -2.34 -2.37
C GLN A 85 1.67 -2.76 -3.48
N LEU A 86 1.73 -2.10 -4.65
CA LEU A 86 0.84 -2.39 -5.79
C LEU A 86 0.86 -3.85 -6.25
N PRO A 87 2.00 -4.50 -6.57
CA PRO A 87 1.99 -5.88 -7.05
C PRO A 87 1.37 -6.85 -6.04
N ILE A 88 1.49 -6.57 -4.75
CA ILE A 88 0.90 -7.40 -3.69
C ILE A 88 -0.62 -7.29 -3.69
N LEU A 89 -1.15 -6.06 -3.78
CA LEU A 89 -2.59 -5.80 -3.82
C LEU A 89 -3.22 -6.31 -5.12
N VAL A 90 -2.52 -6.18 -6.25
CA VAL A 90 -2.93 -6.79 -7.51
C VAL A 90 -2.98 -8.32 -7.38
N GLY A 91 -1.95 -8.93 -6.80
CA GLY A 91 -1.94 -10.36 -6.49
C GLY A 91 -3.12 -10.79 -5.61
N ALA A 92 -3.43 -10.03 -4.57
CA ALA A 92 -4.57 -10.29 -3.70
C ALA A 92 -5.91 -10.27 -4.47
N VAL A 93 -6.13 -9.27 -5.33
CA VAL A 93 -7.36 -9.17 -6.15
C VAL A 93 -7.51 -10.38 -7.09
N PHE A 94 -6.42 -10.83 -7.73
CA PHE A 94 -6.49 -11.98 -8.64
C PHE A 94 -6.58 -13.34 -7.93
N LEU A 95 -5.84 -13.52 -6.83
CA LEU A 95 -5.80 -14.79 -6.10
C LEU A 95 -7.08 -15.03 -5.29
N VAL A 96 -7.71 -13.97 -4.75
CA VAL A 96 -9.00 -14.08 -4.03
C VAL A 96 -10.18 -14.33 -4.99
N ASN A 97 -10.08 -13.91 -6.26
CA ASN A 97 -11.08 -14.18 -7.29
C ASN A 97 -10.94 -15.55 -7.98
N TYR A 98 -9.90 -16.34 -7.66
CA TYR A 98 -9.76 -17.66 -8.26
C TYR A 98 -10.89 -18.59 -7.75
N PRO A 99 -11.60 -19.33 -8.62
CA PRO A 99 -12.85 -20.00 -8.26
C PRO A 99 -12.57 -21.20 -7.33
N LYS A 100 -12.53 -20.95 -6.03
CA LYS A 100 -12.73 -21.96 -5.00
C LYS A 100 -14.16 -21.80 -4.51
N GLY A 101 -14.98 -22.81 -4.79
CA GLY A 101 -16.44 -22.74 -4.69
C GLY A 101 -16.99 -22.20 -3.37
N PHE A 102 -18.19 -21.62 -3.49
CA PHE A 102 -19.09 -21.10 -2.45
C PHE A 102 -18.72 -19.75 -1.83
N TYR A 103 -19.44 -18.74 -2.34
CA TYR A 103 -19.53 -17.34 -1.91
C TYR A 103 -19.79 -17.18 -0.41
N SER A 104 -18.74 -16.85 0.36
CA SER A 104 -18.88 -16.31 1.72
C SER A 104 -18.93 -14.78 1.68
N ILE A 105 -19.81 -14.16 2.47
CA ILE A 105 -19.90 -12.69 2.65
C ILE A 105 -18.52 -12.10 3.00
N ALA A 106 -17.70 -12.84 3.76
CA ALA A 106 -16.36 -12.40 4.15
C ALA A 106 -15.43 -12.19 2.94
N GLN A 107 -15.49 -13.06 1.92
CA GLN A 107 -14.64 -12.95 0.73
C GLN A 107 -14.98 -11.72 -0.11
N HIS A 108 -16.27 -11.38 -0.23
CA HIS A 108 -16.69 -10.16 -0.90
C HIS A 108 -16.14 -8.90 -0.22
N MET A 109 -16.18 -8.85 1.12
CA MET A 109 -15.65 -7.72 1.88
C MET A 109 -14.14 -7.55 1.68
N GLU A 110 -13.38 -8.66 1.63
CA GLU A 110 -11.93 -8.61 1.37
C GLU A 110 -11.61 -8.12 -0.05
N LEU A 111 -12.40 -8.52 -1.04
CA LEU A 111 -12.28 -8.02 -2.41
C LEU A 111 -12.53 -6.50 -2.48
N TRP A 112 -13.61 -6.01 -1.88
CA TRP A 112 -13.90 -4.57 -1.88
C TRP A 112 -12.81 -3.77 -1.14
N LEU A 113 -12.34 -4.26 0.01
CA LEU A 113 -11.26 -3.62 0.75
C LEU A 113 -9.96 -3.59 -0.06
N SER A 114 -9.57 -4.69 -0.70
CA SER A 114 -8.36 -4.73 -1.53
C SER A 114 -8.45 -3.80 -2.74
N LEU A 115 -9.62 -3.67 -3.38
CA LEU A 115 -9.84 -2.70 -4.45
C LEU A 115 -9.71 -1.25 -3.97
N ILE A 116 -10.33 -0.91 -2.84
CA ILE A 116 -10.23 0.45 -2.27
C ILE A 116 -8.77 0.80 -1.97
N VAL A 117 -8.03 -0.13 -1.35
CA VAL A 117 -6.62 0.06 -1.03
C VAL A 117 -5.78 0.17 -2.30
N LEU A 118 -6.04 -0.66 -3.30
CA LEU A 118 -5.35 -0.61 -4.59
C LEU A 118 -5.54 0.74 -5.29
N VAL A 119 -6.78 1.23 -5.37
CA VAL A 119 -7.09 2.55 -5.93
C VAL A 119 -6.40 3.65 -5.11
N GLY A 120 -6.43 3.55 -3.78
CA GLY A 120 -5.72 4.49 -2.91
C GLY A 120 -4.21 4.54 -3.18
N LEU A 121 -3.57 3.38 -3.33
CA LEU A 121 -2.15 3.26 -3.67
C LEU A 121 -1.83 3.88 -5.03
N ILE A 122 -2.68 3.66 -6.05
CA ILE A 122 -2.51 4.28 -7.37
C ILE A 122 -2.60 5.81 -7.26
N VAL A 123 -3.59 6.33 -6.50
CA VAL A 123 -3.74 7.77 -6.26
C VAL A 123 -2.47 8.35 -5.60
N PHE A 124 -1.95 7.72 -4.55
CA PHE A 124 -0.74 8.21 -3.88
C PHE A 124 0.55 7.98 -4.68
N MET A 125 0.58 6.99 -5.56
CA MET A 125 1.68 6.80 -6.51
C MET A 125 1.75 7.95 -7.52
N ILE A 126 0.60 8.36 -8.09
CA ILE A 126 0.54 9.42 -9.10
C ILE A 126 0.71 10.80 -8.46
N PHE A 127 -0.10 11.12 -7.45
CA PHE A 127 -0.15 12.46 -6.86
C PHE A 127 0.88 12.68 -5.74
N GLY A 128 1.48 11.62 -5.21
CA GLY A 128 2.45 11.71 -4.11
C GLY A 128 1.78 11.97 -2.75
N ALA A 129 2.63 12.27 -1.76
CA ALA A 129 2.26 12.31 -0.35
C ALA A 129 1.31 13.47 0.03
N GLY A 130 1.36 14.62 -0.67
CA GLY A 130 0.61 15.83 -0.30
C GLY A 130 1.40 16.83 0.56
N ARG A 131 0.73 17.91 1.00
CA ARG A 131 1.36 19.06 1.69
C ARG A 131 1.74 18.81 3.14
N TYR A 132 0.97 18.00 3.87
CA TYR A 132 1.21 17.66 5.27
C TYR A 132 1.97 16.34 5.41
N SER A 133 2.98 16.14 4.56
CA SER A 133 3.84 14.97 4.58
C SER A 133 5.26 15.34 5.02
N ILE A 134 5.99 14.37 5.58
CA ILE A 134 7.41 14.54 5.89
C ILE A 134 8.21 14.85 4.62
N ASP A 135 7.87 14.24 3.48
CA ASP A 135 8.49 14.54 2.19
C ASP A 135 8.32 16.01 1.77
N ALA A 136 7.15 16.61 2.03
CA ALA A 136 6.91 18.02 1.75
C ALA A 136 7.75 18.94 2.66
N LYS A 137 7.86 18.59 3.95
CA LYS A 137 8.70 19.30 4.91
C LYS A 137 10.19 19.25 4.49
N ARG A 138 10.72 18.07 4.19
CA ARG A 138 12.11 17.88 3.75
C ARG A 138 12.45 18.66 2.48
N ARG A 139 11.54 18.71 1.50
CA ARG A 139 11.73 19.52 0.28
C ARG A 139 11.75 21.02 0.57
N LYS A 140 10.93 21.51 1.50
CA LYS A 140 10.92 22.92 1.89
C LYS A 140 12.23 23.31 2.58
N GLU A 141 12.74 22.46 3.48
CA GLU A 141 13.99 22.68 4.20
C GLU A 141 15.20 22.69 3.25
N MET A 142 15.32 21.71 2.35
CA MET A 142 16.41 21.68 1.36
C MET A 142 16.34 22.83 0.34
N GLY A 143 15.15 23.40 0.09
CA GLY A 143 15.01 24.58 -0.77
C GLY A 143 15.49 25.87 -0.09
N ILE A 144 15.45 25.93 1.24
CA ILE A 144 15.88 27.09 2.03
C ILE A 144 17.39 27.06 2.28
N SER A 145 18.02 25.88 2.35
CA SER A 145 19.47 25.74 2.57
C SER A 145 20.34 26.02 1.33
N ASN A 146 19.73 26.33 0.18
CA ASN A 146 20.43 26.64 -1.08
C ASN A 146 20.49 28.15 -1.39
N PHE A 147 20.18 28.99 -0.40
CA PHE A 147 20.31 30.46 -0.41
C PHE A 147 21.07 30.89 0.85
#